data_AF-A0A497VBI3-F1
#
_entry.id   AF-A0A497VBI3-F1
#
_cell.length_a   1.000
_cell.length_b   1.000
_cell.length_c   1.000
_cell.angle_alpha   90.00
_cell.angle_beta   90.00
_cell.angle_gamma   90.00
#
_symmetry.space_group_name_H-M   'P 1'
#
loop_
_entity.id
_entity.type
_entity.pdbx_description
1 polymer ?
#
loop_
_entity_poly.entity_id
_entity_poly.type
_entity_poly.pdbx_seq_one_letter_code
_entity_poly.pdbx_strand_id
1 'polypeptide(L)'
;MAIFETKCRLRDEAGTWGAILVAEATSAAAVDDIARVALANHALHYLDCELPQPLNEALASELLRGLAQAITVDAPVQLSRPYAIQDTASPLALHSELVGLTALDPENSAPFWDRPWCPPELFDLLFSGSRRTYLILDASKYARIEGEFDFDMLADTHKIESLYTGDAARDLHDVAPYLIDVTLSTSDPSALHRDFFKKHWGKGSGLFVRSDLSFEALRKHLRGFTRIRSSGTAKGWTTFRFWDPLVARIYFLGLDHNPDRVARFFQTPSTALNFVIEHGPDAALHLWPTDLSQNFQAGGRPPLVFDATDFALMDQVVLAGLGQELVDWLAAEHPDRFADFTPNQFGHLAHHILIQGQHCGCETKDDFAFLAQMMLTLGGWFHRSATPAPLVQIIRETGAHQTVLSKNFLSAFADTAQSELVSQFSDVHAYLTALPERESVSPSQFRAFCARFLGDRPVATEDALKATKYRLADLKLNETQTGRLLVLTLILGHRFYEDPFRPWAHPDKPDAVGEALAAAWKHLGLP
;
A
#
# COMPACT_ATOMS: atom_id res chain seq x y z
N MET A 1 -8.63 32.24 -10.13
CA MET A 1 -10.09 32.21 -9.86
C MET A 1 -10.21 31.54 -8.50
N ALA A 2 -10.77 32.17 -7.47
CA ALA A 2 -10.65 31.65 -6.11
C ALA A 2 -11.39 30.30 -5.98
N ILE A 3 -10.67 29.25 -5.61
CA ILE A 3 -11.22 27.94 -5.28
C ILE A 3 -11.45 27.93 -3.76
N PHE A 4 -12.58 27.40 -3.32
CA PHE A 4 -12.98 27.32 -1.91
C PHE A 4 -13.07 25.86 -1.50
N GLU A 5 -12.46 25.51 -0.37
CA GLU A 5 -12.41 24.14 0.16
C GLU A 5 -13.37 24.00 1.34
N THR A 6 -14.05 22.85 1.48
CA THR A 6 -14.83 22.50 2.68
C THR A 6 -14.58 21.06 3.09
N LYS A 7 -14.37 20.83 4.39
CA LYS A 7 -14.13 19.52 5.00
C LYS A 7 -15.38 19.00 5.69
N CYS A 8 -15.75 17.77 5.39
CA CYS A 8 -16.89 17.07 5.96
C CYS A 8 -16.43 15.91 6.86
N ARG A 9 -17.05 15.74 8.03
CA ARG A 9 -16.94 14.54 8.86
C ARG A 9 -18.29 13.85 8.98
N LEU A 10 -18.29 12.53 8.81
CA LEU A 10 -19.47 11.69 9.00
C LEU A 10 -19.44 11.02 10.36
N ARG A 11 -20.62 10.85 10.94
CA ARG A 11 -20.83 10.06 12.14
C ARG A 11 -21.47 8.74 11.72
N ASP A 12 -20.83 7.62 12.06
CA ASP A 12 -21.39 6.30 11.79
C ASP A 12 -22.51 5.95 12.79
N GLU A 13 -23.21 4.83 12.54
CA GLU A 13 -24.28 4.31 13.41
C GLU A 13 -23.82 4.02 14.84
N ALA A 14 -22.50 3.87 15.06
CA ALA A 14 -21.88 3.65 16.37
C ALA A 14 -21.52 4.96 17.10
N GLY A 15 -21.75 6.12 16.47
CA GLY A 15 -21.53 7.43 17.07
C GLY A 15 -20.08 7.94 16.99
N THR A 16 -19.23 7.28 16.21
CA THR A 16 -17.80 7.58 16.06
C THR A 16 -17.57 8.45 14.83
N TRP A 17 -16.64 9.42 14.91
CA TRP A 17 -16.31 10.30 13.79
C TRP A 17 -15.33 9.63 12.83
N GLY A 18 -15.77 9.34 11.61
CA GLY A 18 -14.97 8.67 10.58
C GLY A 18 -15.03 9.41 9.25
N ALA A 19 -13.87 9.54 8.60
CA ALA A 19 -13.58 10.22 7.33
C ALA A 19 -13.60 11.76 7.36
N ILE A 20 -12.54 12.37 6.79
CA ILE A 20 -12.43 13.80 6.47
C ILE A 20 -12.53 13.90 4.95
N LEU A 21 -13.48 14.67 4.44
CA LEU A 21 -13.82 14.70 3.01
C LEU A 21 -13.78 16.12 2.49
N VAL A 22 -13.13 16.34 1.34
CA VAL A 22 -12.83 17.65 0.77
C VAL A 22 -13.69 17.92 -0.46
N ALA A 23 -14.31 19.11 -0.55
CA ALA A 23 -15.00 19.59 -1.74
C ALA A 23 -14.46 20.96 -2.19
N GLU A 24 -14.31 21.16 -3.50
CA GLU A 24 -13.82 22.39 -4.12
C GLU A 24 -14.89 23.09 -4.97
N ALA A 25 -15.04 24.42 -4.86
CA ALA A 25 -15.87 25.19 -5.78
C ALA A 25 -15.33 26.59 -6.07
N THR A 26 -15.86 27.21 -7.12
CA THR A 26 -15.43 28.53 -7.65
C THR A 26 -15.95 29.73 -6.85
N SER A 27 -16.82 29.49 -5.86
CA SER A 27 -17.26 30.48 -4.87
C SER A 27 -17.78 29.80 -3.60
N ALA A 28 -17.62 30.44 -2.44
CA ALA A 28 -18.16 29.93 -1.17
C ALA A 28 -19.69 29.73 -1.21
N ALA A 29 -20.43 30.55 -1.96
CA ALA A 29 -21.87 30.41 -2.14
C ALA A 29 -22.26 29.15 -2.93
N ALA A 30 -21.45 28.76 -3.92
CA ALA A 30 -21.68 27.54 -4.70
C ALA A 30 -21.50 26.26 -3.88
N VAL A 31 -20.53 26.21 -2.95
CA VAL A 31 -20.38 25.08 -2.01
C VAL A 31 -21.60 24.96 -1.10
N ASP A 32 -22.06 26.09 -0.55
CA ASP A 32 -23.17 26.14 0.39
C ASP A 32 -24.50 25.77 -0.31
N ASP A 33 -24.68 26.13 -1.58
CA ASP A 33 -25.83 25.73 -2.40
C ASP A 33 -25.77 24.25 -2.81
N ILE A 34 -24.59 23.71 -3.17
CA ILE A 34 -24.42 22.27 -3.46
C ILE A 34 -24.68 21.44 -2.20
N ALA A 35 -24.16 21.87 -1.05
CA ALA A 35 -24.39 21.20 0.23
C ALA A 35 -25.87 21.27 0.63
N ARG A 36 -26.53 22.42 0.48
CA ARG A 36 -27.97 22.56 0.75
C ARG A 36 -28.85 21.76 -0.20
N VAL A 37 -28.50 21.66 -1.48
CA VAL A 37 -29.26 20.88 -2.48
C VAL A 37 -29.07 19.38 -2.27
N ALA A 38 -27.85 18.92 -1.98
CA ALA A 38 -27.55 17.51 -1.73
C ALA A 38 -28.10 17.01 -0.37
N LEU A 39 -28.27 17.91 0.61
CA LEU A 39 -28.64 17.59 2.00
C LEU A 39 -29.97 18.21 2.43
N ALA A 40 -30.84 18.59 1.49
CA ALA A 40 -32.05 19.38 1.72
C ALA A 40 -33.03 18.81 2.78
N ASN A 41 -32.91 17.53 3.14
CA ASN A 41 -33.73 16.83 4.13
C ASN A 41 -32.98 16.47 5.44
N HIS A 42 -31.77 17.00 5.67
CA HIS A 42 -30.91 16.64 6.82
C HIS A 42 -30.53 17.84 7.69
N ALA A 43 -30.26 17.61 8.98
CA ALA A 43 -29.81 18.64 9.92
C ALA A 43 -28.31 18.95 9.72
N LEU A 44 -27.98 20.23 9.55
CA LEU A 44 -26.64 20.69 9.17
C LEU A 44 -26.02 21.51 10.32
N HIS A 45 -24.82 21.14 10.77
CA HIS A 45 -24.10 21.85 11.83
C HIS A 45 -22.71 22.29 11.35
N TYR A 46 -22.38 23.58 11.52
CA TYR A 46 -21.10 24.17 11.13
C TYR A 46 -20.14 24.28 12.33
N LEU A 47 -18.85 24.03 12.11
CA LEU A 47 -17.77 24.28 13.09
C LEU A 47 -16.91 25.48 12.69
N ASP A 48 -16.47 26.26 13.67
CA ASP A 48 -15.60 27.44 13.52
C ASP A 48 -14.08 27.08 13.59
N CYS A 49 -13.64 26.02 12.91
CA CYS A 49 -12.21 25.66 12.85
C CYS A 49 -11.68 25.63 11.41
N GLU A 50 -10.69 26.49 11.13
CA GLU A 50 -9.88 26.47 9.90
C GLU A 50 -8.81 25.38 10.00
N LEU A 51 -8.72 24.49 9.01
CA LEU A 51 -7.67 23.46 8.92
C LEU A 51 -6.82 23.71 7.65
N PRO A 52 -5.50 23.45 7.64
CA PRO A 52 -4.60 24.24 6.80
C PRO A 52 -4.25 23.73 5.39
N GLN A 53 -4.78 22.62 4.84
CA GLN A 53 -4.24 22.04 3.58
C GLN A 53 -5.24 21.24 2.71
N PRO A 54 -5.09 21.24 1.36
CA PRO A 54 -5.95 20.52 0.40
C PRO A 54 -5.55 19.04 0.19
N LEU A 55 -6.49 18.22 -0.27
CA LEU A 55 -6.32 16.81 -0.71
C LEU A 55 -6.70 16.68 -2.20
N ASN A 56 -5.98 15.81 -2.94
CA ASN A 56 -6.00 15.58 -4.39
C ASN A 56 -7.41 15.56 -5.09
N GLU A 57 -7.54 16.33 -6.19
CA GLU A 57 -8.74 16.46 -7.06
C GLU A 57 -9.29 15.15 -7.67
N ALA A 58 -8.44 14.17 -7.96
CA ALA A 58 -8.86 12.90 -8.58
C ALA A 58 -9.62 12.00 -7.59
N LEU A 59 -9.25 12.06 -6.30
CA LEU A 59 -9.97 11.40 -5.22
C LEU A 59 -11.35 12.07 -5.00
N ALA A 60 -11.43 13.40 -5.16
CA ALA A 60 -12.59 14.20 -4.79
C ALA A 60 -13.87 13.84 -5.58
N SER A 61 -13.81 13.57 -6.89
CA SER A 61 -15.00 13.27 -7.71
C SER A 61 -15.58 11.87 -7.47
N GLU A 62 -14.75 10.90 -7.12
CA GLU A 62 -15.17 9.53 -6.81
C GLU A 62 -15.68 9.45 -5.35
N LEU A 63 -15.03 10.18 -4.44
CA LEU A 63 -15.46 10.34 -3.05
C LEU A 63 -16.76 11.14 -2.91
N LEU A 64 -16.99 12.19 -3.72
CA LEU A 64 -18.26 12.93 -3.73
C LEU A 64 -19.45 12.03 -4.13
N ARG A 65 -19.20 11.08 -5.03
CA ARG A 65 -20.20 10.11 -5.49
C ARG A 65 -20.46 9.03 -4.43
N GLY A 66 -19.42 8.57 -3.72
CA GLY A 66 -19.54 7.69 -2.55
C GLY A 66 -20.22 8.36 -1.35
N LEU A 67 -19.97 9.65 -1.13
CA LEU A 67 -20.60 10.51 -0.12
C LEU A 67 -22.11 10.62 -0.32
N ALA A 68 -22.55 10.91 -1.55
CA ALA A 68 -23.96 11.01 -1.89
C ALA A 68 -24.73 9.69 -1.66
N GLN A 69 -24.02 8.55 -1.64
CA GLN A 69 -24.59 7.22 -1.41
C GLN A 69 -24.58 6.79 0.06
N ALA A 70 -23.73 7.39 0.91
CA ALA A 70 -23.51 6.97 2.30
C ALA A 70 -24.30 7.80 3.34
N ILE A 71 -24.96 8.89 2.94
CA ILE A 71 -25.67 9.80 3.84
C ILE A 71 -27.14 9.36 3.98
N THR A 72 -27.57 9.04 5.21
CA THR A 72 -28.96 8.66 5.53
C THR A 72 -29.59 9.67 6.51
N VAL A 73 -30.92 9.60 6.69
CA VAL A 73 -31.69 10.52 7.57
C VAL A 73 -31.24 10.43 9.03
N ASP A 74 -30.68 9.30 9.44
CA ASP A 74 -30.33 9.00 10.82
C ASP A 74 -28.84 9.26 11.17
N ALA A 75 -28.04 9.73 10.21
CA ALA A 75 -26.61 10.02 10.36
C ALA A 75 -26.27 11.49 9.99
N PRO A 76 -26.18 12.42 10.97
CA PRO A 76 -25.93 13.83 10.67
C PRO A 76 -24.50 14.08 10.15
N VAL A 77 -24.40 15.01 9.21
CA VAL A 77 -23.16 15.40 8.53
C VAL A 77 -22.64 16.71 9.13
N GLN A 78 -21.37 16.77 9.51
CA GLN A 78 -20.75 18.00 10.03
C GLN A 78 -19.81 18.62 9.00
N LEU A 79 -20.00 19.90 8.70
CA LEU A 79 -19.27 20.63 7.66
C LEU A 79 -18.42 21.74 8.28
N SER A 80 -17.16 21.88 7.84
CA SER A 80 -16.38 23.09 8.11
C SER A 80 -16.92 24.26 7.28
N ARG A 81 -16.68 25.50 7.71
CA ARG A 81 -16.95 26.64 6.83
C ARG A 81 -16.03 26.63 5.61
N PRO A 82 -16.48 27.08 4.43
CA PRO A 82 -15.61 27.22 3.27
C PRO A 82 -14.49 28.21 3.55
N TYR A 83 -13.23 27.83 3.31
CA TYR A 83 -12.09 28.73 3.35
C TYR A 83 -11.51 28.91 1.95
N ALA A 84 -10.94 30.09 1.68
CA ALA A 84 -10.32 30.38 0.39
C ALA A 84 -9.01 29.61 0.27
N ILE A 85 -8.87 28.82 -0.80
CA ILE A 85 -7.59 28.23 -1.18
C ILE A 85 -6.70 29.39 -1.62
N GLN A 86 -5.62 29.63 -0.88
CA GLN A 86 -4.59 30.56 -1.34
C GLN A 86 -3.90 29.91 -2.54
N ASP A 87 -4.22 30.42 -3.73
CA ASP A 87 -3.65 30.07 -5.03
C ASP A 87 -2.20 30.57 -5.14
N THR A 88 -1.35 30.05 -4.26
CA THR A 88 0.09 30.03 -4.45
C THR A 88 0.50 28.59 -4.21
N ALA A 89 0.52 27.77 -5.27
CA ALA A 89 1.27 26.53 -5.27
C ALA A 89 2.70 26.88 -4.85
N SER A 90 3.00 26.71 -3.56
CA SER A 90 4.37 26.84 -3.10
C SER A 90 5.15 25.77 -3.85
N PRO A 91 6.25 26.12 -4.52
CA PRO A 91 7.02 25.12 -5.25
C PRO A 91 7.38 23.98 -4.31
N LEU A 92 7.20 22.73 -4.79
CA LEU A 92 7.58 21.54 -4.02
C LEU A 92 9.00 21.73 -3.50
N ALA A 93 9.22 21.43 -2.23
CA ALA A 93 10.56 21.55 -1.66
C ALA A 93 11.44 20.37 -2.09
N LEU A 94 10.83 19.23 -2.36
CA LEU A 94 11.47 18.00 -2.81
C LEU A 94 10.87 17.55 -4.15
N HIS A 95 11.74 17.26 -5.10
CA HIS A 95 11.36 16.62 -6.35
C HIS A 95 11.59 15.11 -6.26
N SER A 96 10.76 14.36 -6.96
CA SER A 96 10.86 12.90 -7.05
C SER A 96 10.65 12.42 -8.48
N GLU A 97 11.38 11.39 -8.87
CA GLU A 97 11.22 10.69 -10.14
C GLU A 97 11.31 9.18 -9.91
N LEU A 98 10.35 8.44 -10.46
CA LEU A 98 10.41 6.98 -10.51
C LEU A 98 11.05 6.56 -11.83
N VAL A 99 12.24 5.98 -11.77
CA VAL A 99 13.02 5.53 -12.91
C VAL A 99 12.80 4.02 -13.06
N GLY A 100 12.16 3.61 -14.16
CA GLY A 100 12.06 2.20 -14.53
C GLY A 100 13.43 1.65 -14.91
N LEU A 101 13.76 0.45 -14.45
CA LEU A 101 15.06 -0.19 -14.63
C LEU A 101 14.97 -1.37 -15.57
N THR A 102 15.95 -1.48 -16.46
CA THR A 102 16.13 -2.70 -17.25
C THR A 102 16.71 -3.80 -16.37
N ALA A 103 15.98 -4.91 -16.19
CA ALA A 103 16.44 -6.03 -15.38
C ALA A 103 17.76 -6.61 -15.91
N LEU A 104 18.69 -6.91 -15.00
CA LEU A 104 19.92 -7.61 -15.35
C LEU A 104 19.61 -9.06 -15.71
N ASP A 105 20.04 -9.51 -16.89
CA ASP A 105 19.85 -10.90 -17.35
C ASP A 105 20.69 -11.87 -16.49
N PRO A 106 20.05 -12.72 -15.65
CA PRO A 106 20.78 -13.66 -14.79
C PRO A 106 21.40 -14.82 -15.58
N GLU A 107 20.89 -15.14 -16.77
CA GLU A 107 21.38 -16.21 -17.63
C GLU A 107 22.44 -15.74 -18.63
N ASN A 108 22.86 -14.47 -18.54
CA ASN A 108 23.81 -13.88 -19.46
C ASN A 108 25.12 -14.69 -19.52
N SER A 109 25.36 -15.32 -20.66
CA SER A 109 26.48 -16.23 -20.89
C SER A 109 27.80 -15.52 -21.24
N ALA A 110 27.80 -14.18 -21.34
CA ALA A 110 29.03 -13.42 -21.57
C ALA A 110 30.06 -13.70 -20.45
N PRO A 111 31.35 -13.48 -20.67
CA PRO A 111 32.33 -13.52 -19.59
C PRO A 111 32.01 -12.49 -18.48
N PHE A 112 32.38 -12.76 -17.22
CA PHE A 112 31.97 -11.90 -16.10
C PHE A 112 32.42 -10.43 -16.20
N TRP A 113 33.48 -10.15 -16.96
CA TRP A 113 33.98 -8.80 -17.22
C TRP A 113 33.12 -8.02 -18.24
N ASP A 114 32.45 -8.70 -19.18
CA ASP A 114 31.55 -8.09 -20.19
C ASP A 114 30.07 -8.09 -19.75
N ARG A 115 29.74 -8.77 -18.64
CA ARG A 115 28.37 -8.80 -18.12
C ARG A 115 27.97 -7.43 -17.56
N PRO A 116 26.78 -6.90 -17.94
CA PRO A 116 26.19 -5.76 -17.24
C PRO A 116 26.08 -6.06 -15.76
N TRP A 117 26.59 -5.17 -14.93
CA TRP A 117 26.60 -5.30 -13.47
C TRP A 117 25.67 -4.31 -12.79
N CYS A 118 25.14 -3.33 -13.52
CA CYS A 118 24.20 -2.33 -13.08
C CYS A 118 23.26 -2.01 -14.24
N PRO A 119 21.94 -1.85 -14.01
CA PRO A 119 21.03 -1.32 -15.02
C PRO A 119 21.56 0.00 -15.58
N PRO A 120 21.56 0.23 -16.92
CA PRO A 120 22.12 1.44 -17.52
C PRO A 120 21.52 2.73 -16.95
N GLU A 121 20.21 2.74 -16.71
CA GLU A 121 19.48 3.89 -16.17
C GLU A 121 19.97 4.23 -14.75
N LEU A 122 20.23 3.19 -13.95
CA LEU A 122 20.76 3.34 -12.60
C LEU A 122 22.25 3.70 -12.60
N PHE A 123 23.02 3.19 -13.55
CA PHE A 123 24.41 3.58 -13.75
C PHE A 123 24.51 5.07 -14.06
N ASP A 124 23.69 5.58 -14.98
CA ASP A 124 23.65 6.99 -15.30
C ASP A 124 23.24 7.84 -14.10
N LEU A 125 22.23 7.39 -13.37
CA LEU A 125 21.77 8.08 -12.18
C LEU A 125 22.83 8.15 -11.07
N LEU A 126 23.59 7.07 -10.87
CA LEU A 126 24.55 6.92 -9.77
C LEU A 126 25.95 7.40 -10.09
N PHE A 127 26.45 7.19 -11.31
CA PHE A 127 27.87 7.30 -11.62
C PHE A 127 28.21 8.30 -12.72
N SER A 128 27.21 8.85 -13.44
CA SER A 128 27.47 9.91 -14.42
C SER A 128 27.69 11.27 -13.77
N GLY A 129 28.63 12.06 -14.31
CA GLY A 129 29.02 13.38 -13.79
C GLY A 129 30.14 13.33 -12.75
N SER A 130 30.33 14.43 -12.03
CA SER A 130 31.47 14.60 -11.10
C SER A 130 31.14 14.41 -9.62
N ARG A 131 29.86 14.23 -9.26
CA ARG A 131 29.44 14.09 -7.86
C ARG A 131 29.83 12.71 -7.35
N ARG A 132 30.24 12.65 -6.08
CA ARG A 132 30.56 11.40 -5.39
C ARG A 132 29.30 10.61 -5.09
N THR A 133 29.47 9.30 -4.97
CA THR A 133 28.38 8.36 -4.73
C THR A 133 28.70 7.52 -3.52
N TYR A 134 27.77 7.55 -2.58
CA TYR A 134 27.89 6.86 -1.30
C TYR A 134 26.74 5.87 -1.16
N LEU A 135 27.01 4.74 -0.52
CA LEU A 135 26.02 3.75 -0.15
C LEU A 135 25.82 3.81 1.37
N ILE A 136 24.56 3.91 1.81
CA ILE A 136 24.20 3.63 3.20
C ILE A 136 23.69 2.20 3.25
N LEU A 137 24.43 1.33 3.92
CA LEU A 137 24.17 -0.10 4.04
C LEU A 137 23.61 -0.43 5.42
N ASP A 138 22.57 -1.26 5.47
CA ASP A 138 22.06 -1.84 6.71
C ASP A 138 22.77 -3.17 7.00
N ALA A 139 23.64 -3.21 8.00
CA ALA A 139 24.45 -4.39 8.32
C ALA A 139 23.61 -5.65 8.57
N SER A 140 22.46 -5.50 9.24
CA SER A 140 21.60 -6.65 9.57
C SER A 140 20.95 -7.27 8.34
N LYS A 141 20.51 -6.44 7.39
CA LYS A 141 19.91 -6.90 6.14
C LYS A 141 20.96 -7.42 5.16
N TYR A 142 22.14 -6.80 5.15
CA TYR A 142 23.27 -7.30 4.37
C TYR A 142 23.70 -8.69 4.86
N ALA A 143 23.89 -8.87 6.17
CA ALA A 143 24.23 -10.16 6.78
C ALA A 143 23.19 -11.24 6.49
N ARG A 144 21.89 -10.89 6.47
CA ARG A 144 20.83 -11.83 6.10
C ARG A 144 20.98 -12.37 4.67
N ILE A 145 21.57 -11.59 3.76
CA ILE A 145 21.75 -11.95 2.34
C ILE A 145 23.08 -12.68 2.12
N GLU A 146 24.18 -12.19 2.69
CA GLU A 146 25.52 -12.78 2.50
C GLU A 146 25.85 -13.88 3.53
N GLY A 147 25.07 -14.02 4.60
CA GLY A 147 25.29 -14.94 5.72
C GLY A 147 26.01 -14.30 6.92
N GLU A 148 26.86 -13.30 6.67
CA GLU A 148 27.56 -12.50 7.68
C GLU A 148 27.82 -11.08 7.17
N PHE A 149 28.17 -10.16 8.07
CA PHE A 149 28.64 -8.82 7.72
C PHE A 149 30.15 -8.72 7.97
N ASP A 150 30.95 -9.02 6.95
CA ASP A 150 32.40 -8.91 7.02
C ASP A 150 32.84 -7.44 6.80
N PHE A 151 32.92 -6.70 7.91
CA PHE A 151 33.38 -5.31 7.90
C PHE A 151 34.83 -5.17 7.43
N ASP A 152 35.71 -6.09 7.81
CA ASP A 152 37.15 -6.00 7.53
C ASP A 152 37.41 -6.13 6.02
N MET A 153 36.75 -7.10 5.37
CA MET A 153 36.84 -7.27 3.91
C MET A 153 36.37 -6.03 3.13
N LEU A 154 35.30 -5.38 3.61
CA LEU A 154 34.81 -4.14 2.99
C LEU A 154 35.75 -2.96 3.26
N ALA A 155 36.32 -2.87 4.46
CA ALA A 155 37.24 -1.81 4.85
C ALA A 155 38.60 -1.86 4.14
N ASP A 156 39.03 -3.06 3.71
CA ASP A 156 40.25 -3.23 2.90
C ASP A 156 40.13 -2.62 1.50
N THR A 157 38.91 -2.51 0.96
CA THR A 157 38.66 -2.10 -0.42
C THR A 157 37.95 -0.76 -0.56
N HIS A 158 37.16 -0.36 0.44
CA HIS A 158 36.37 0.87 0.42
C HIS A 158 36.48 1.60 1.74
N LYS A 159 36.31 2.93 1.68
CA LYS A 159 36.13 3.70 2.91
C LYS A 159 34.75 3.43 3.47
N ILE A 160 34.70 2.80 4.65
CA ILE A 160 33.47 2.41 5.34
C ILE A 160 33.50 2.84 6.81
N GLU A 161 32.40 3.45 7.29
CA GLU A 161 32.24 3.80 8.71
C GLU A 161 30.77 3.72 9.15
N SER A 162 30.52 3.22 10.36
CA SER A 162 29.18 3.21 10.97
C SER A 162 28.64 4.63 11.16
N LEU A 163 27.35 4.88 10.95
CA LEU A 163 26.72 6.15 11.37
C LEU A 163 26.48 6.21 12.88
N TYR A 164 26.73 5.13 13.64
CA TYR A 164 26.83 5.21 15.10
C TYR A 164 28.23 5.60 15.54
N THR A 165 28.37 5.98 16.82
CA THR A 165 29.66 6.33 17.44
C THR A 165 29.71 5.89 18.89
N GLY A 166 30.93 5.71 19.42
CA GLY A 166 31.14 5.32 20.81
C GLY A 166 30.62 3.91 21.08
N ASP A 167 30.04 3.70 22.25
CA ASP A 167 29.54 2.39 22.69
C ASP A 167 28.50 1.83 21.71
N ALA A 168 27.58 2.66 21.22
CA ALA A 168 26.57 2.24 20.25
C ALA A 168 27.17 1.71 18.93
N ALA A 169 28.34 2.21 18.50
CA ALA A 169 28.99 1.67 17.30
C ALA A 169 29.58 0.28 17.53
N ARG A 170 30.01 -0.03 18.76
CA ARG A 170 30.54 -1.35 19.11
C ARG A 170 29.40 -2.33 19.38
N ASP A 171 28.44 -1.92 20.20
CA ASP A 171 27.38 -2.79 20.71
C ASP A 171 26.33 -3.12 19.63
N LEU A 172 26.15 -2.23 18.65
CA LEU A 172 25.17 -2.39 17.57
C LEU A 172 25.81 -2.61 16.20
N HIS A 173 27.09 -2.99 16.13
CA HIS A 173 27.82 -3.09 14.86
C HIS A 173 27.11 -3.99 13.82
N ASP A 174 26.57 -5.15 14.23
CA ASP A 174 25.85 -6.09 13.35
C ASP A 174 24.50 -5.57 12.84
N VAL A 175 23.98 -4.48 13.42
CA VAL A 175 22.67 -3.91 13.08
C VAL A 175 22.74 -2.42 12.75
N ALA A 176 23.96 -1.87 12.64
CA ALA A 176 24.19 -0.47 12.40
C ALA A 176 24.08 -0.12 10.91
N PRO A 177 23.71 1.12 10.60
CA PRO A 177 23.91 1.67 9.26
C PRO A 177 25.38 2.03 9.03
N TYR A 178 25.94 1.64 7.90
CA TYR A 178 27.30 1.97 7.46
C TYR A 178 27.27 2.86 6.22
N LEU A 179 28.07 3.93 6.24
CA LEU A 179 28.34 4.74 5.05
C LEU A 179 29.56 4.17 4.34
N ILE A 180 29.44 3.93 3.03
CA ILE A 180 30.51 3.42 2.17
C ILE A 180 30.72 4.40 1.02
N ASP A 181 31.96 4.76 0.72
CA ASP A 181 32.30 5.46 -0.52
C ASP A 181 32.36 4.45 -1.67
N VAL A 182 31.42 4.57 -2.60
CA VAL A 182 31.30 3.73 -3.80
C VAL A 182 31.47 4.58 -5.06
N THR A 183 32.20 5.69 -4.96
CA THR A 183 32.51 6.52 -6.12
C THR A 183 33.40 5.73 -7.08
N LEU A 184 33.00 5.63 -8.35
CA LEU A 184 33.83 5.00 -9.38
C LEU A 184 35.03 5.90 -9.73
N SER A 185 36.24 5.46 -9.37
CA SER A 185 37.49 6.12 -9.77
C SER A 185 37.94 5.76 -11.19
N THR A 186 37.49 4.61 -11.69
CA THR A 186 37.71 4.09 -13.05
C THR A 186 36.39 3.54 -13.58
N SER A 187 36.33 3.21 -14.87
CA SER A 187 35.16 2.56 -15.47
C SER A 187 34.88 1.16 -14.92
N ASP A 188 35.81 0.57 -14.15
CA ASP A 188 35.70 -0.80 -13.65
C ASP A 188 35.05 -0.84 -12.26
N PRO A 189 33.95 -1.61 -12.08
CA PRO A 189 33.30 -1.76 -10.79
C PRO A 189 34.09 -2.70 -9.85
N SER A 190 34.07 -2.40 -8.55
CA SER A 190 34.56 -3.32 -7.52
C SER A 190 33.62 -4.54 -7.33
N ALA A 191 34.05 -5.54 -6.55
CA ALA A 191 33.21 -6.67 -6.18
C ALA A 191 31.92 -6.22 -5.47
N LEU A 192 32.02 -5.24 -4.55
CA LEU A 192 30.88 -4.67 -3.85
C LEU A 192 29.84 -4.09 -4.81
N HIS A 193 30.25 -3.36 -5.85
CA HIS A 193 29.34 -2.83 -6.86
C HIS A 193 28.56 -3.95 -7.54
N ARG A 194 29.27 -4.96 -8.06
CA ARG A 194 28.66 -6.09 -8.78
C ARG A 194 27.72 -6.88 -7.87
N ASP A 195 28.15 -7.18 -6.66
CA ASP A 195 27.37 -7.96 -5.70
C ASP A 195 26.15 -7.18 -5.22
N PHE A 196 26.25 -5.88 -4.98
CA PHE A 196 25.13 -5.08 -4.53
C PHE A 196 23.99 -5.10 -5.56
N PHE A 197 24.25 -4.75 -6.82
CA PHE A 197 23.18 -4.72 -7.83
C PHE A 197 22.66 -6.11 -8.20
N LYS A 198 23.49 -7.16 -8.09
CA LYS A 198 23.06 -8.53 -8.38
C LYS A 198 22.27 -9.17 -7.25
N LYS A 199 22.68 -8.96 -6.00
CA LYS A 199 22.17 -9.72 -4.84
C LYS A 199 21.34 -8.88 -3.87
N HIS A 200 21.58 -7.56 -3.79
CA HIS A 200 21.04 -6.68 -2.75
C HIS A 200 19.98 -5.72 -3.24
N TRP A 201 20.08 -5.24 -4.47
CA TRP A 201 19.08 -4.33 -5.05
C TRP A 201 17.68 -4.96 -5.04
N GLY A 202 16.70 -4.21 -4.55
CA GLY A 202 15.31 -4.66 -4.37
C GLY A 202 15.08 -5.49 -3.11
N LYS A 203 16.08 -5.67 -2.23
CA LYS A 203 15.97 -6.45 -0.98
C LYS A 203 16.07 -5.61 0.28
N GLY A 204 16.08 -4.29 0.16
CA GLY A 204 15.96 -3.36 1.27
C GLY A 204 17.24 -3.17 2.07
N SER A 205 18.40 -3.64 1.59
CA SER A 205 19.65 -3.65 2.37
C SER A 205 20.44 -2.34 2.30
N GLY A 206 20.06 -1.38 1.47
CA GLY A 206 20.69 -0.06 1.47
C GLY A 206 20.08 0.93 0.48
N LEU A 207 20.57 2.16 0.53
CA LEU A 207 20.21 3.25 -0.38
C LEU A 207 21.44 4.07 -0.75
N PHE A 208 21.40 4.76 -1.89
CA PHE A 208 22.50 5.59 -2.34
C PHE A 208 22.27 7.07 -2.07
N VAL A 209 23.36 7.78 -1.83
CA VAL A 209 23.38 9.24 -1.68
C VAL A 209 24.45 9.80 -2.61
N ARG A 210 24.06 10.75 -3.47
CA ARG A 210 24.99 11.51 -4.31
C ARG A 210 25.19 12.91 -3.75
N SER A 211 26.44 13.33 -3.62
CA SER A 211 26.78 14.65 -3.08
C SER A 211 28.22 15.05 -3.41
N ASP A 212 28.50 16.35 -3.35
CA ASP A 212 29.87 16.90 -3.46
C ASP A 212 30.60 16.95 -2.11
N LEU A 213 29.94 16.54 -1.03
CA LEU A 213 30.53 16.47 0.30
C LEU A 213 31.68 15.47 0.36
N SER A 214 32.64 15.72 1.26
CA SER A 214 33.57 14.68 1.69
C SER A 214 32.85 13.60 2.49
N PHE A 215 33.45 12.41 2.56
CA PHE A 215 32.92 11.29 3.33
C PHE A 215 32.63 11.69 4.80
N GLU A 216 33.56 12.38 5.46
CA GLU A 216 33.43 12.82 6.85
C GLU A 216 32.30 13.84 7.01
N ALA A 217 32.16 14.77 6.07
CA ALA A 217 31.12 15.79 6.10
C ALA A 217 29.74 15.17 5.90
N LEU A 218 29.61 14.22 4.95
CA LEU A 218 28.37 13.50 4.72
C LEU A 218 28.01 12.62 5.93
N ARG A 219 28.96 11.84 6.46
CA ARG A 219 28.74 11.02 7.67
C ARG A 219 28.29 11.86 8.85
N LYS A 220 28.93 13.02 9.07
CA LYS A 220 28.55 13.97 10.13
C LYS A 220 27.13 14.48 9.96
N HIS A 221 26.74 14.82 8.74
CA HIS A 221 25.37 15.25 8.40
C HIS A 221 24.35 14.14 8.71
N LEU A 222 24.55 12.95 8.14
CA LEU A 222 23.60 11.83 8.22
C LEU A 222 23.43 11.26 9.64
N ARG A 223 24.51 11.20 10.44
CA ARG A 223 24.46 10.67 11.81
C ARG A 223 23.48 11.43 12.71
N GLY A 224 23.24 12.71 12.43
CA GLY A 224 22.29 13.55 13.17
C GLY A 224 20.84 13.10 13.10
N PHE A 225 20.49 12.18 12.19
CA PHE A 225 19.13 11.68 11.99
C PHE A 225 18.89 10.29 12.55
N THR A 226 19.93 9.62 13.06
CA THR A 226 19.82 8.24 13.57
C THR A 226 18.95 8.10 14.82
N ARG A 227 18.71 9.21 15.52
CA ARG A 227 17.85 9.28 16.72
C ARG A 227 16.93 10.48 16.64
N ILE A 228 15.69 10.28 17.08
CA ILE A 228 14.63 11.29 17.11
C ILE A 228 14.05 11.41 18.51
N ARG A 229 13.44 12.56 18.80
CA ARG A 229 12.60 12.76 19.99
C ARG A 229 11.14 12.87 19.59
N SER A 230 10.23 12.45 20.44
CA SER A 230 8.80 12.77 20.29
C SER A 230 8.52 14.18 20.81
N SER A 231 7.69 14.95 20.09
CA SER A 231 7.25 16.30 20.51
C SER A 231 6.48 16.32 21.84
N GLY A 232 5.92 15.18 22.27
CA GLY A 232 5.09 15.06 23.48
C GLY A 232 5.74 14.39 24.69
N THR A 233 6.91 13.75 24.54
CA THR A 233 7.58 13.06 25.66
C THR A 233 9.05 13.44 25.78
N ALA A 234 9.40 14.06 26.91
CA ALA A 234 10.76 14.53 27.19
C ALA A 234 11.79 13.39 27.41
N LYS A 235 11.38 12.11 27.41
CA LYS A 235 12.19 10.99 27.94
C LYS A 235 12.49 9.83 26.99
N GLY A 236 11.99 9.81 25.76
CA GLY A 236 12.30 8.73 24.80
C GLY A 236 13.07 9.23 23.59
N TRP A 237 14.35 8.90 23.48
CA TRP A 237 15.02 8.92 22.18
C TRP A 237 14.72 7.59 21.48
N THR A 238 14.17 7.66 20.28
CA THR A 238 13.89 6.47 19.45
C THR A 238 14.82 6.45 18.24
N THR A 239 15.18 5.26 17.78
CA THR A 239 15.96 5.10 16.54
C THR A 239 15.09 5.42 15.34
N PHE A 240 15.56 6.30 14.46
CA PHE A 240 14.91 6.56 13.17
C PHE A 240 15.74 5.93 12.06
N ARG A 241 15.24 4.82 11.51
CA ARG A 241 15.92 4.01 10.48
C ARG A 241 15.75 4.61 9.09
N PHE A 242 16.10 5.89 8.90
CA PHE A 242 15.96 6.58 7.61
C PHE A 242 16.77 5.95 6.46
N TRP A 243 17.71 5.06 6.78
CA TRP A 243 18.51 4.32 5.81
C TRP A 243 17.82 3.05 5.30
N ASP A 244 16.74 2.63 5.94
CA ASP A 244 15.90 1.54 5.44
C ASP A 244 15.12 2.05 4.22
N PRO A 245 15.23 1.44 3.04
CA PRO A 245 14.59 1.93 1.82
C PRO A 245 13.06 2.10 1.92
N LEU A 246 12.37 1.24 2.67
CA LEU A 246 10.92 1.37 2.88
C LEU A 246 10.60 2.61 3.72
N VAL A 247 11.34 2.81 4.82
CA VAL A 247 11.21 3.98 5.69
C VAL A 247 11.52 5.25 4.91
N ALA A 248 12.65 5.27 4.19
CA ALA A 248 13.13 6.41 3.43
C ALA A 248 12.12 6.85 2.37
N ARG A 249 11.58 5.89 1.60
CA ARG A 249 10.60 6.17 0.55
C ARG A 249 9.35 6.83 1.08
N ILE A 250 8.70 6.21 2.08
CA ILE A 250 7.44 6.73 2.64
C ILE A 250 7.69 8.05 3.35
N TYR A 251 8.72 8.12 4.20
CA TYR A 251 8.98 9.31 4.98
C TYR A 251 9.36 10.49 4.10
N PHE A 252 10.35 10.36 3.20
CA PHE A 252 10.83 11.49 2.41
C PHE A 252 9.81 12.00 1.39
N LEU A 253 9.03 11.11 0.76
CA LEU A 253 7.93 11.55 -0.11
C LEU A 253 6.87 12.33 0.67
N GLY A 254 6.61 11.96 1.92
CA GLY A 254 5.72 12.72 2.81
C GLY A 254 6.26 14.07 3.30
N LEU A 255 7.49 14.47 2.93
CA LEU A 255 8.08 15.76 3.29
C LEU A 255 7.98 16.83 2.19
N ASP A 256 7.44 16.50 1.02
CA ASP A 256 7.45 17.34 -0.19
C ASP A 256 6.92 18.78 0.01
N HIS A 257 5.96 18.95 0.91
CA HIS A 257 5.37 20.23 1.31
C HIS A 257 5.95 20.83 2.60
N ASN A 258 7.02 20.25 3.16
CA ASN A 258 7.71 20.72 4.35
C ASN A 258 9.16 21.16 4.02
N PRO A 259 9.35 22.41 3.53
CA PRO A 259 10.66 22.88 3.06
C PRO A 259 11.75 22.83 4.13
N ASP A 260 11.40 23.06 5.40
CA ASP A 260 12.34 23.00 6.50
C ASP A 260 12.84 21.57 6.75
N ARG A 261 11.94 20.57 6.67
CA ARG A 261 12.33 19.15 6.77
C ARG A 261 13.16 18.72 5.58
N VAL A 262 12.79 19.13 4.36
CA VAL A 262 13.54 18.79 3.16
C VAL A 262 14.95 19.40 3.21
N ALA A 263 15.08 20.69 3.47
CA ALA A 263 16.38 21.35 3.62
C ALA A 263 17.22 20.75 4.76
N ARG A 264 16.57 20.11 5.73
CA ARG A 264 17.26 19.43 6.83
C ARG A 264 17.93 18.14 6.38
N PHE A 265 17.26 17.29 5.61
CA PHE A 265 17.80 16.01 5.13
C PHE A 265 18.65 16.16 3.87
N PHE A 266 18.17 16.94 2.90
CA PHE A 266 18.68 16.97 1.55
C PHE A 266 19.67 18.11 1.28
N GLN A 267 19.95 18.96 2.26
CA GLN A 267 20.85 20.09 2.06
C GLN A 267 21.83 20.30 3.21
N THR A 268 22.99 20.80 2.83
CA THR A 268 24.05 21.36 3.69
C THR A 268 24.34 22.79 3.24
N PRO A 269 25.09 23.61 4.01
CA PRO A 269 25.47 24.94 3.55
C PRO A 269 26.25 24.94 2.23
N SER A 270 26.91 23.81 1.91
CA SER A 270 27.83 23.71 0.78
C SER A 270 27.25 23.04 -0.46
N THR A 271 26.26 22.15 -0.31
CA THR A 271 25.70 21.38 -1.44
C THR A 271 24.41 20.66 -1.05
N ALA A 272 23.62 20.30 -2.08
CA ALA A 272 22.47 19.41 -1.97
C ALA A 272 22.88 17.93 -2.04
N LEU A 273 22.07 17.07 -1.43
CA LEU A 273 22.17 15.63 -1.47
C LEU A 273 21.03 15.11 -2.34
N ASN A 274 21.34 14.14 -3.19
CA ASN A 274 20.32 13.39 -3.93
C ASN A 274 20.27 11.97 -3.37
N PHE A 275 19.08 11.46 -3.11
CA PHE A 275 18.88 10.08 -2.67
C PHE A 275 18.40 9.24 -3.83
N VAL A 276 18.94 8.02 -3.95
CA VAL A 276 18.47 7.02 -4.90
C VAL A 276 18.13 5.77 -4.10
N ILE A 277 16.85 5.44 -4.09
CA ILE A 277 16.26 4.44 -3.22
C ILE A 277 15.61 3.38 -4.11
N GLU A 278 15.80 2.11 -3.81
CA GLU A 278 15.08 1.05 -4.52
C GLU A 278 13.56 1.18 -4.38
N HIS A 279 12.84 0.82 -5.45
CA HIS A 279 11.39 0.68 -5.48
C HIS A 279 11.06 -0.67 -6.13
N GLY A 280 11.27 -1.74 -5.38
CA GLY A 280 11.28 -3.10 -5.96
C GLY A 280 12.55 -3.37 -6.77
N PRO A 281 12.61 -4.53 -7.47
CA PRO A 281 13.77 -4.92 -8.25
C PRO A 281 13.93 -4.16 -9.58
N ASP A 282 12.84 -3.57 -10.08
CA ASP A 282 12.67 -3.03 -11.43
C ASP A 282 12.49 -1.51 -11.48
N ALA A 283 12.56 -0.81 -10.34
CA ALA A 283 12.51 0.64 -10.31
C ALA A 283 13.41 1.27 -9.24
N ALA A 284 13.82 2.50 -9.48
CA ALA A 284 14.52 3.36 -8.53
C ALA A 284 13.73 4.66 -8.31
N LEU A 285 13.57 5.06 -7.05
CA LEU A 285 13.09 6.38 -6.67
C LEU A 285 14.27 7.33 -6.51
N HIS A 286 14.35 8.34 -7.38
CA HIS A 286 15.31 9.43 -7.28
C HIS A 286 14.68 10.64 -6.60
N LEU A 287 15.31 11.15 -5.55
CA LEU A 287 14.86 12.30 -4.77
C LEU A 287 15.93 13.37 -4.73
N TRP A 288 15.57 14.62 -5.05
CA TRP A 288 16.47 15.77 -4.96
C TRP A 288 15.69 17.02 -4.53
N PRO A 289 16.29 17.90 -3.73
CA PRO A 289 15.59 19.09 -3.27
C PRO A 289 15.53 20.14 -4.39
N THR A 290 14.52 21.00 -4.34
CA THR A 290 14.57 22.31 -4.99
C THR A 290 15.76 23.07 -4.41
N ASP A 291 16.45 23.87 -5.21
CA ASP A 291 17.57 24.67 -4.71
C ASP A 291 17.05 25.71 -3.69
N LEU A 292 17.18 25.38 -2.40
CA LEU A 292 16.84 26.25 -1.28
C LEU A 292 18.10 26.82 -0.62
N SER A 293 19.23 26.86 -1.34
CA SER A 293 20.52 27.37 -0.84
C SER A 293 20.43 28.76 -0.19
N GLN A 294 19.41 29.55 -0.55
CA GLN A 294 19.17 30.88 0.03
C GLN A 294 18.51 30.86 1.43
N ASN A 295 17.89 29.75 1.86
CA ASN A 295 17.17 29.63 3.13
C ASN A 295 17.93 28.82 4.20
N PHE A 296 19.16 28.39 3.93
CA PHE A 296 19.94 27.61 4.90
C PHE A 296 20.39 28.48 6.09
N GLN A 297 19.77 28.32 7.26
CA GLN A 297 20.26 28.94 8.49
C GLN A 297 21.45 28.15 9.05
N ALA A 298 22.64 28.75 9.03
CA ALA A 298 23.92 28.20 9.47
C ALA A 298 24.06 28.02 11.01
N GLY A 299 22.96 28.05 11.76
CA GLY A 299 22.94 27.83 13.21
C GLY A 299 23.00 26.35 13.61
N GLY A 300 23.36 26.08 14.88
CA GLY A 300 23.29 24.73 15.43
C GLY A 300 21.87 24.19 15.34
N ARG A 301 21.64 23.20 14.47
CA ARG A 301 20.31 22.60 14.29
C ARG A 301 19.93 21.83 15.57
N PRO A 302 18.81 22.14 16.23
CA PRO A 302 18.34 21.32 17.35
C PRO A 302 18.08 19.88 16.87
N PRO A 303 18.09 18.87 17.76
CA PRO A 303 17.74 17.49 17.38
C PRO A 303 16.44 17.36 16.58
N LEU A 304 16.32 16.30 15.78
CA LEU A 304 15.11 16.06 15.01
C LEU A 304 14.00 15.63 15.97
N VAL A 305 12.90 16.36 15.96
CA VAL A 305 11.73 16.09 16.80
C VAL A 305 10.60 15.66 15.87
N PHE A 306 10.00 14.51 16.13
CA PHE A 306 8.85 14.04 15.38
C PHE A 306 7.58 14.70 15.92
N ASP A 307 6.82 15.29 14.99
CA ASP A 307 5.47 15.80 15.22
C ASP A 307 4.41 14.78 14.76
N ALA A 308 3.13 15.15 14.83
CA ALA A 308 2.03 14.26 14.47
C ALA A 308 2.08 13.81 13.01
N THR A 309 2.56 14.66 12.09
CA THR A 309 2.71 14.31 10.68
C THR A 309 3.81 13.29 10.49
N ASP A 310 4.95 13.45 11.18
CA ASP A 310 6.02 12.45 11.14
C ASP A 310 5.55 11.08 11.68
N PHE A 311 4.79 11.06 12.78
CA PHE A 311 4.26 9.81 13.33
C PHE A 311 3.24 9.14 12.41
N ALA A 312 2.37 9.92 11.74
CA ALA A 312 1.46 9.37 10.73
C ALA A 312 2.21 8.71 9.56
N LEU A 313 3.35 9.28 9.14
CA LEU A 313 4.22 8.64 8.13
C LEU A 313 4.86 7.35 8.67
N MET A 314 5.26 7.31 9.94
CA MET A 314 5.78 6.08 10.56
C MET A 314 4.71 5.00 10.67
N ASP A 315 3.45 5.36 10.94
CA ASP A 315 2.33 4.41 10.95
C ASP A 315 2.12 3.81 9.56
N GLN A 316 2.25 4.62 8.49
CA GLN A 316 2.23 4.12 7.11
C GLN A 316 3.38 3.15 6.81
N VAL A 317 4.59 3.41 7.33
CA VAL A 317 5.73 2.49 7.21
C VAL A 317 5.42 1.15 7.87
N VAL A 318 4.88 1.16 9.09
CA VAL A 318 4.51 -0.05 9.82
C VAL A 318 3.46 -0.84 9.05
N LEU A 319 2.43 -0.17 8.55
CA LEU A 319 1.38 -0.80 7.75
C LEU A 319 1.91 -1.39 6.44
N ALA A 320 2.73 -0.65 5.70
CA ALA A 320 3.33 -1.14 4.46
C ALA A 320 4.23 -2.37 4.70
N GLY A 321 5.02 -2.36 5.78
CA GLY A 321 5.83 -3.50 6.19
C GLY A 321 4.98 -4.73 6.53
N LEU A 322 3.91 -4.54 7.31
CA LEU A 322 2.94 -5.60 7.59
C LEU A 322 2.29 -6.15 6.32
N GLY A 323 1.90 -5.28 5.39
CA GLY A 323 1.34 -5.68 4.09
C GLY A 323 2.27 -6.61 3.32
N GLN A 324 3.57 -6.25 3.25
CA GLN A 324 4.57 -7.09 2.60
C GLN A 324 4.73 -8.45 3.29
N GLU A 325 4.84 -8.46 4.62
CA GLU A 325 4.95 -9.70 5.40
C GLU A 325 3.75 -10.63 5.15
N LEU A 326 2.53 -10.07 5.09
CA LEU A 326 1.31 -10.84 4.85
C LEU A 326 1.26 -11.46 3.46
N VAL A 327 1.65 -10.73 2.41
CA VAL A 327 1.64 -11.27 1.05
C VAL A 327 2.76 -12.28 0.82
N ASP A 328 3.95 -12.06 1.40
CA ASP A 328 5.05 -13.03 1.36
C ASP A 328 4.63 -14.34 2.03
N TRP A 329 3.97 -14.24 3.21
CA TRP A 329 3.42 -15.38 3.92
C TRP A 329 2.34 -16.10 3.09
N LEU A 330 1.37 -15.38 2.53
CA LEU A 330 0.31 -15.97 1.69
C LEU A 330 0.87 -16.68 0.46
N ALA A 331 1.84 -16.08 -0.22
CA ALA A 331 2.49 -16.67 -1.39
C ALA A 331 3.26 -17.95 -1.05
N ALA A 332 3.91 -17.98 0.11
CA ALA A 332 4.63 -19.15 0.60
C ALA A 332 3.69 -20.30 1.02
N GLU A 333 2.58 -19.99 1.69
CA GLU A 333 1.60 -21.00 2.14
C GLU A 333 0.72 -21.52 1.00
N HIS A 334 0.43 -20.69 -0.01
CA HIS A 334 -0.47 -21.03 -1.13
C HIS A 334 0.20 -20.80 -2.50
N PRO A 335 1.31 -21.47 -2.82
CA PRO A 335 2.10 -21.19 -4.02
C PRO A 335 1.28 -21.35 -5.30
N ASP A 336 0.43 -22.38 -5.39
CA ASP A 336 -0.42 -22.63 -6.56
C ASP A 336 -1.47 -21.53 -6.78
N ARG A 337 -1.90 -20.84 -5.71
CA ARG A 337 -2.91 -19.77 -5.81
C ARG A 337 -2.34 -18.47 -6.35
N PHE A 338 -1.08 -18.20 -6.06
CA PHE A 338 -0.42 -16.93 -6.35
C PHE A 338 0.71 -17.05 -7.38
N ALA A 339 0.88 -18.22 -8.02
CA ALA A 339 1.93 -18.48 -9.01
C ALA A 339 1.96 -17.45 -10.15
N ASP A 340 0.78 -17.00 -10.60
CA ASP A 340 0.63 -16.06 -11.72
C ASP A 340 0.50 -14.59 -11.27
N PHE A 341 0.64 -14.29 -9.97
CA PHE A 341 0.49 -12.91 -9.48
C PHE A 341 1.70 -12.05 -9.84
N THR A 342 1.40 -10.90 -10.44
CA THR A 342 2.39 -9.84 -10.68
C THR A 342 2.70 -9.06 -9.41
N PRO A 343 3.85 -8.35 -9.33
CA PRO A 343 4.15 -7.45 -8.21
C PRO A 343 3.06 -6.41 -7.93
N ASN A 344 2.44 -5.85 -8.97
CA ASN A 344 1.32 -4.92 -8.83
C ASN A 344 0.09 -5.58 -8.17
N GLN A 345 -0.22 -6.83 -8.52
CA GLN A 345 -1.32 -7.56 -7.89
C GLN A 345 -1.03 -7.88 -6.42
N PHE A 346 0.22 -8.22 -6.07
CA PHE A 346 0.61 -8.36 -4.65
C PHE A 346 0.48 -7.04 -3.89
N GLY A 347 0.84 -5.90 -4.51
CA GLY A 347 0.62 -4.58 -3.93
C GLY A 347 -0.85 -4.30 -3.62
N HIS A 348 -1.74 -4.59 -4.57
CA HIS A 348 -3.19 -4.44 -4.38
C HIS A 348 -3.77 -5.41 -3.35
N LEU A 349 -3.28 -6.65 -3.31
CA LEU A 349 -3.66 -7.65 -2.30
C LEU A 349 -3.28 -7.18 -0.89
N ALA A 350 -2.03 -6.73 -0.69
CA ALA A 350 -1.56 -6.18 0.57
C ALA A 350 -2.42 -4.98 1.00
N HIS A 351 -2.63 -4.02 0.10
CA HIS A 351 -3.44 -2.84 0.37
C HIS A 351 -4.87 -3.21 0.78
N HIS A 352 -5.48 -4.16 0.07
CA HIS A 352 -6.84 -4.63 0.37
C HIS A 352 -6.92 -5.27 1.76
N ILE A 353 -5.99 -6.16 2.11
CA ILE A 353 -5.95 -6.80 3.44
C ILE A 353 -5.82 -5.75 4.54
N LEU A 354 -4.92 -4.78 4.38
CA LEU A 354 -4.68 -3.73 5.38
C LEU A 354 -5.91 -2.84 5.57
N ILE A 355 -6.49 -2.32 4.48
CA ILE A 355 -7.64 -1.43 4.54
C ILE A 355 -8.87 -2.15 5.08
N GLN A 356 -9.15 -3.37 4.60
CA GLN A 356 -10.30 -4.12 5.11
C GLN A 356 -10.07 -4.59 6.55
N GLY A 357 -8.85 -4.95 6.92
CA GLY A 357 -8.52 -5.30 8.31
C GLY A 357 -8.73 -4.12 9.27
N GLN A 358 -8.32 -2.91 8.89
CA GLN A 358 -8.61 -1.70 9.68
C GLN A 358 -10.13 -1.47 9.81
N HIS A 359 -10.89 -1.57 8.72
CA HIS A 359 -12.36 -1.46 8.77
C HIS A 359 -13.02 -2.56 9.61
N CYS A 360 -12.40 -3.74 9.67
CA CYS A 360 -12.86 -4.85 10.48
C CYS A 360 -12.33 -4.79 11.92
N GLY A 361 -11.58 -3.76 12.32
CA GLY A 361 -11.05 -3.63 13.69
C GLY A 361 -9.91 -4.60 14.02
N CYS A 362 -9.09 -5.00 13.06
CA CYS A 362 -7.85 -5.73 13.34
C CYS A 362 -6.85 -4.84 14.10
N GLU A 363 -6.24 -5.37 15.15
CA GLU A 363 -5.24 -4.64 15.96
C GLU A 363 -3.86 -5.29 15.91
N THR A 364 -3.81 -6.62 15.75
CA THR A 364 -2.57 -7.39 15.81
C THR A 364 -2.22 -8.02 14.46
N LYS A 365 -0.95 -8.40 14.27
CA LYS A 365 -0.51 -9.12 13.06
C LYS A 365 -1.32 -10.42 12.84
N ASP A 366 -1.62 -11.13 13.93
CA ASP A 366 -2.41 -12.36 13.90
C ASP A 366 -3.86 -12.12 13.45
N ASP A 367 -4.45 -10.99 13.83
CA ASP A 367 -5.79 -10.60 13.36
C ASP A 367 -5.78 -10.40 11.84
N PHE A 368 -4.81 -9.65 11.31
CA PHE A 368 -4.67 -9.43 9.86
C PHE A 368 -4.40 -10.75 9.11
N ALA A 369 -3.50 -11.59 9.60
CA ALA A 369 -3.19 -12.87 8.96
C ALA A 369 -4.41 -13.80 8.93
N PHE A 370 -5.14 -13.89 10.05
CA PHE A 370 -6.34 -14.72 10.11
C PHE A 370 -7.46 -14.18 9.23
N LEU A 371 -7.69 -12.86 9.23
CA LEU A 371 -8.66 -12.25 8.32
C LEU A 371 -8.29 -12.49 6.85
N ALA A 372 -7.01 -12.40 6.49
CA ALA A 372 -6.54 -12.68 5.14
C ALA A 372 -6.80 -14.14 4.72
N GLN A 373 -6.59 -15.11 5.63
CA GLN A 373 -6.92 -16.52 5.39
C GLN A 373 -8.43 -16.72 5.19
N MET A 374 -9.26 -16.01 5.94
CA MET A 374 -10.71 -16.02 5.76
C MET A 374 -11.12 -15.40 4.43
N MET A 375 -10.52 -14.28 4.03
CA MET A 375 -10.73 -13.64 2.73
C MET A 375 -10.34 -14.55 1.56
N LEU A 376 -9.22 -15.25 1.66
CA LEU A 376 -8.81 -16.23 0.64
C LEU A 376 -9.89 -17.31 0.43
N THR A 377 -10.50 -17.77 1.53
CA THR A 377 -11.48 -18.86 1.55
C THR A 377 -12.89 -18.40 1.14
N LEU A 378 -13.41 -17.37 1.80
CA LEU A 378 -14.78 -16.87 1.68
C LEU A 378 -14.96 -15.79 0.59
N GLY A 379 -13.86 -15.32 0.02
CA GLY A 379 -13.79 -14.16 -0.87
C GLY A 379 -13.37 -12.89 -0.14
N GLY A 380 -12.61 -12.02 -0.81
CA GLY A 380 -11.99 -10.81 -0.24
C GLY A 380 -12.96 -9.79 0.35
N TRP A 381 -14.25 -9.94 0.07
CA TRP A 381 -15.31 -9.01 0.48
C TRP A 381 -16.38 -9.67 1.36
N PHE A 382 -16.12 -10.85 1.93
CA PHE A 382 -17.13 -11.62 2.68
C PHE A 382 -17.76 -10.83 3.84
N HIS A 383 -16.98 -9.98 4.53
CA HIS A 383 -17.41 -9.13 5.65
C HIS A 383 -18.42 -8.05 5.25
N ARG A 384 -18.53 -7.76 3.95
CA ARG A 384 -19.56 -6.87 3.38
C ARG A 384 -20.79 -7.61 2.84
N SER A 385 -20.78 -8.93 2.91
CA SER A 385 -21.94 -9.75 2.57
C SER A 385 -22.73 -10.13 3.82
N ALA A 386 -23.88 -10.79 3.66
CA ALA A 386 -24.65 -11.32 4.80
C ALA A 386 -24.14 -12.69 5.29
N THR A 387 -23.14 -13.30 4.65
CA THR A 387 -22.77 -14.70 4.87
C THR A 387 -21.25 -14.86 4.92
N PRO A 388 -20.67 -15.60 5.90
CA PRO A 388 -21.35 -16.30 7.00
C PRO A 388 -21.82 -15.33 8.09
N ALA A 389 -23.14 -15.33 8.38
CA ALA A 389 -23.73 -14.38 9.31
C ALA A 389 -23.08 -14.37 10.71
N PRO A 390 -22.72 -15.53 11.33
CA PRO A 390 -22.04 -15.52 12.63
C PRO A 390 -20.71 -14.76 12.61
N LEU A 391 -19.93 -14.90 11.52
CA LEU A 391 -18.62 -14.25 11.42
C LEU A 391 -18.76 -12.76 11.14
N VAL A 392 -19.69 -12.38 10.25
CA VAL A 392 -19.99 -10.97 9.97
C VAL A 392 -20.48 -10.25 11.22
N GLN A 393 -21.30 -10.92 12.05
CA GLN A 393 -21.77 -10.38 13.32
C GLN A 393 -20.62 -10.21 14.32
N ILE A 394 -19.77 -11.23 14.50
CA ILE A 394 -18.58 -11.13 15.37
C ILE A 394 -17.70 -9.95 14.95
N ILE A 395 -17.39 -9.80 13.65
CA ILE A 395 -16.55 -8.71 13.15
C ILE A 395 -17.17 -7.35 13.49
N ARG A 396 -18.48 -7.19 13.36
CA ARG A 396 -19.17 -5.91 13.69
C ARG A 396 -19.20 -5.61 15.18
N GLU A 397 -19.36 -6.63 16.02
CA GLU A 397 -19.54 -6.45 17.46
C GLU A 397 -18.20 -6.30 18.20
N THR A 398 -17.19 -7.08 17.80
CA THR A 398 -15.92 -7.17 18.52
C THR A 398 -14.71 -6.82 17.68
N GLY A 399 -14.85 -6.62 16.37
CA GLY A 399 -13.70 -6.58 15.47
C GLY A 399 -13.22 -7.98 15.06
N ALA A 400 -12.32 -8.04 14.08
CA ALA A 400 -11.81 -9.25 13.47
C ALA A 400 -10.68 -9.89 14.27
N HIS A 401 -10.90 -10.07 15.57
CA HIS A 401 -9.92 -10.67 16.46
C HIS A 401 -9.75 -12.17 16.20
N GLN A 402 -8.51 -12.59 15.97
CA GLN A 402 -8.15 -13.96 15.60
C GLN A 402 -8.70 -15.00 16.60
N THR A 403 -8.63 -14.70 17.90
CA THR A 403 -9.03 -15.66 18.95
C THR A 403 -10.51 -15.98 18.95
N VAL A 404 -11.36 -15.02 18.58
CA VAL A 404 -12.81 -15.21 18.52
C VAL A 404 -13.21 -15.82 17.18
N LEU A 405 -12.65 -15.30 16.07
CA LEU A 405 -12.98 -15.79 14.73
C LEU A 405 -12.54 -17.23 14.52
N SER A 406 -11.34 -17.63 14.97
CA SER A 406 -10.84 -19.00 14.79
C SER A 406 -11.72 -20.07 15.45
N LYS A 407 -12.31 -19.77 16.60
CA LYS A 407 -13.24 -20.68 17.31
C LYS A 407 -14.55 -20.90 16.56
N ASN A 408 -15.00 -19.90 15.80
CA ASN A 408 -16.30 -19.91 15.14
C ASN A 408 -16.22 -20.19 13.63
N PHE A 409 -15.03 -20.07 13.03
CA PHE A 409 -14.84 -20.13 11.58
C PHE A 409 -15.37 -21.42 10.95
N LEU A 410 -14.91 -22.59 11.42
CA LEU A 410 -15.27 -23.87 10.80
C LEU A 410 -16.78 -24.15 10.86
N SER A 411 -17.41 -23.87 12.00
CA SER A 411 -18.86 -24.03 12.14
C SER A 411 -19.60 -23.09 11.21
N ALA A 412 -19.24 -21.81 11.19
CA ALA A 412 -19.92 -20.83 10.35
C ALA A 412 -19.69 -21.09 8.85
N PHE A 413 -18.50 -21.59 8.47
CA PHE A 413 -18.21 -21.96 7.08
C PHE A 413 -19.03 -23.16 6.62
N ALA A 414 -19.18 -24.19 7.44
CA ALA A 414 -19.94 -25.41 7.11
C ALA A 414 -21.41 -25.13 6.76
N ASP A 415 -21.98 -24.04 7.30
CA ASP A 415 -23.37 -23.63 7.06
C ASP A 415 -23.54 -22.80 5.77
N THR A 416 -22.46 -22.47 5.06
CA THR A 416 -22.53 -21.66 3.83
C THR A 416 -22.94 -22.46 2.59
N ALA A 417 -23.55 -21.77 1.63
CA ALA A 417 -23.76 -22.33 0.29
C ALA A 417 -22.42 -22.68 -0.40
N GLN A 418 -21.37 -21.88 -0.14
CA GLN A 418 -20.04 -22.11 -0.69
C GLN A 418 -19.44 -23.44 -0.24
N SER A 419 -19.48 -23.73 1.07
CA SER A 419 -18.99 -25.01 1.62
C SER A 419 -19.74 -26.20 1.03
N GLU A 420 -21.07 -26.09 0.90
CA GLU A 420 -21.91 -27.13 0.31
C GLU A 420 -21.51 -27.39 -1.15
N LEU A 421 -21.33 -26.36 -1.97
CA LEU A 421 -20.91 -26.51 -3.37
C LEU A 421 -19.49 -27.05 -3.52
N VAL A 422 -18.56 -26.61 -2.67
CA VAL A 422 -17.16 -27.07 -2.70
C VAL A 422 -17.07 -28.56 -2.34
N SER A 423 -17.90 -29.05 -1.40
CA SER A 423 -17.88 -30.45 -0.97
C SER A 423 -18.27 -31.43 -2.09
N GLN A 424 -19.02 -30.97 -3.09
CA GLN A 424 -19.49 -31.74 -4.24
C GLN A 424 -19.07 -31.11 -5.58
N PHE A 425 -17.92 -30.41 -5.60
CA PHE A 425 -17.52 -29.59 -6.73
C PHE A 425 -17.40 -30.38 -8.05
N SER A 426 -17.04 -31.66 -8.01
CA SER A 426 -17.00 -32.52 -9.20
C SER A 426 -18.37 -32.65 -9.89
N ASP A 427 -19.45 -32.78 -9.12
CA ASP A 427 -20.82 -32.88 -9.66
C ASP A 427 -21.34 -31.52 -10.12
N VAL A 428 -21.00 -30.45 -9.39
CA VAL A 428 -21.26 -29.06 -9.78
C VAL A 428 -20.61 -28.75 -11.13
N HIS A 429 -19.33 -29.10 -11.27
CA HIS A 429 -18.55 -28.90 -12.49
C HIS A 429 -19.18 -29.68 -13.67
N ALA A 430 -19.45 -30.97 -13.49
CA ALA A 430 -20.08 -31.80 -14.52
C ALA A 430 -21.45 -31.25 -14.97
N TYR A 431 -22.26 -30.76 -14.04
CA TYR A 431 -23.56 -30.14 -14.34
C TYR A 431 -23.39 -28.86 -15.16
N LEU A 432 -22.49 -27.97 -14.76
CA LEU A 432 -22.25 -26.69 -15.46
C LEU A 432 -21.65 -26.90 -16.85
N THR A 433 -20.74 -27.87 -17.02
CA THR A 433 -20.16 -28.24 -18.33
C THR A 433 -21.19 -28.85 -19.28
N ALA A 434 -22.22 -29.52 -18.77
CA ALA A 434 -23.28 -30.11 -19.58
C ALA A 434 -24.30 -29.09 -20.11
N LEU A 435 -24.26 -27.84 -19.64
CA LEU A 435 -25.12 -26.78 -20.15
C LEU A 435 -24.69 -26.37 -21.57
N PRO A 436 -25.63 -26.19 -22.52
CA PRO A 436 -25.29 -25.75 -23.87
C PRO A 436 -24.52 -24.41 -23.87
N GLU A 437 -23.45 -24.26 -24.67
CA GLU A 437 -22.65 -23.01 -24.77
C GLU A 437 -23.49 -21.74 -25.01
N ARG A 438 -24.62 -21.88 -25.73
CA ARG A 438 -25.57 -20.79 -26.02
C ARG A 438 -26.65 -20.59 -24.96
N GLU A 439 -26.80 -21.54 -24.03
CA GLU A 439 -27.65 -21.44 -22.85
C GLU A 439 -26.78 -21.27 -21.61
N SER A 440 -26.11 -20.12 -21.58
CA SER A 440 -25.78 -19.48 -20.33
C SER A 440 -26.85 -19.64 -19.25
N VAL A 441 -26.44 -19.82 -17.99
CA VAL A 441 -27.30 -20.00 -16.83
C VAL A 441 -28.51 -19.06 -16.83
N SER A 442 -29.63 -19.49 -17.41
CA SER A 442 -30.88 -18.74 -17.44
C SER A 442 -31.50 -18.73 -16.04
N PRO A 443 -32.49 -17.87 -15.76
CA PRO A 443 -33.17 -17.88 -14.47
C PRO A 443 -33.78 -19.25 -14.09
N SER A 444 -34.23 -20.04 -15.08
CA SER A 444 -34.74 -21.40 -14.84
C SER A 444 -33.61 -22.39 -14.53
N GLN A 445 -32.50 -22.34 -15.27
CA GLN A 445 -31.32 -23.18 -15.01
C GLN A 445 -30.68 -22.83 -13.67
N PHE A 446 -30.63 -21.55 -13.29
CA PHE A 446 -30.16 -21.14 -11.96
C PHE A 446 -31.02 -21.71 -10.85
N ARG A 447 -32.36 -21.67 -10.99
CA ARG A 447 -33.27 -22.30 -10.02
C ARG A 447 -33.07 -23.81 -9.94
N ALA A 448 -32.90 -24.48 -11.08
CA ALA A 448 -32.63 -25.91 -11.12
C ALA A 448 -31.27 -26.26 -10.47
N PHE A 449 -30.25 -25.43 -10.68
CA PHE A 449 -28.95 -25.53 -10.03
C PHE A 449 -29.08 -25.46 -8.51
N CYS A 450 -29.72 -24.41 -7.98
CA CYS A 450 -29.93 -24.26 -6.54
C CYS A 450 -30.75 -25.42 -5.95
N ALA A 451 -31.83 -25.83 -6.61
CA ALA A 451 -32.64 -26.96 -6.13
C ALA A 451 -31.84 -28.28 -6.07
N ARG A 452 -30.91 -28.48 -7.01
CA ARG A 452 -30.08 -29.69 -7.08
C ARG A 452 -28.99 -29.72 -6.02
N PHE A 453 -28.23 -28.62 -5.87
CA PHE A 453 -26.99 -28.62 -5.09
C PHE A 453 -27.11 -27.95 -3.73
N LEU A 454 -28.11 -27.08 -3.53
CA LEU A 454 -28.29 -26.33 -2.30
C LEU A 454 -29.58 -26.73 -1.56
N GLY A 455 -30.51 -27.42 -2.25
CA GLY A 455 -31.66 -28.11 -1.66
C GLY A 455 -32.38 -27.31 -0.58
N ASP A 456 -32.34 -27.84 0.65
CA ASP A 456 -33.02 -27.34 1.85
C ASP A 456 -32.32 -26.16 2.55
N ARG A 457 -31.32 -25.52 1.91
CA ARG A 457 -30.62 -24.32 2.43
C ARG A 457 -30.99 -23.01 1.70
N PRO A 458 -32.29 -22.65 1.56
CA PRO A 458 -32.69 -21.47 0.80
C PRO A 458 -32.21 -20.16 1.45
N VAL A 459 -32.18 -20.09 2.79
CA VAL A 459 -31.76 -18.90 3.53
C VAL A 459 -30.29 -18.58 3.28
N ALA A 460 -29.39 -19.55 3.46
CA ALA A 460 -27.96 -19.35 3.21
C ALA A 460 -27.66 -18.96 1.74
N THR A 461 -28.45 -19.50 0.80
CA THR A 461 -28.35 -19.15 -0.62
C THR A 461 -28.82 -17.72 -0.88
N GLU A 462 -29.94 -17.30 -0.28
CA GLU A 462 -30.47 -15.96 -0.44
C GLU A 462 -29.54 -14.91 0.17
N ASP A 463 -29.03 -15.16 1.37
CA ASP A 463 -28.08 -14.27 2.06
C ASP A 463 -26.77 -14.12 1.29
N ALA A 464 -26.24 -15.22 0.73
CA ALA A 464 -25.02 -15.18 -0.07
C ALA A 464 -25.17 -14.31 -1.34
N LEU A 465 -26.37 -14.30 -1.91
CA LEU A 465 -26.66 -13.55 -3.13
C LEU A 465 -27.18 -12.14 -2.88
N LYS A 466 -27.64 -11.84 -1.67
CA LYS A 466 -28.34 -10.60 -1.33
C LYS A 466 -27.53 -9.36 -1.76
N ALA A 467 -26.27 -9.29 -1.33
CA ALA A 467 -25.39 -8.16 -1.67
C ALA A 467 -25.08 -8.08 -3.17
N THR A 468 -24.92 -9.22 -3.86
CA THR A 468 -24.70 -9.24 -5.31
C THR A 468 -25.94 -8.78 -6.08
N LYS A 469 -27.15 -9.21 -5.66
CA LYS A 469 -28.42 -8.81 -6.29
C LYS A 469 -28.66 -7.30 -6.26
N TYR A 470 -28.29 -6.64 -5.15
CA TYR A 470 -28.39 -5.18 -5.04
C TYR A 470 -27.55 -4.43 -6.07
N ARG A 471 -26.44 -5.02 -6.54
CA ARG A 471 -25.53 -4.39 -7.50
C ARG A 471 -25.82 -4.73 -8.95
N LEU A 472 -26.72 -5.67 -9.24
CA LEU A 472 -26.99 -6.13 -10.60
C LEU A 472 -27.33 -5.00 -11.57
N ALA A 473 -28.07 -3.98 -11.10
CA ALA A 473 -28.45 -2.83 -11.91
C ALA A 473 -27.23 -2.03 -12.40
N ASP A 474 -26.18 -1.95 -11.58
CA ASP A 474 -24.97 -1.17 -11.89
C ASP A 474 -24.04 -1.92 -12.85
N LEU A 475 -24.09 -3.26 -12.87
CA LEU A 475 -23.18 -4.10 -13.65
C LEU A 475 -23.54 -4.22 -15.14
N LYS A 476 -24.74 -3.78 -15.55
CA LYS A 476 -25.20 -3.76 -16.96
C LYS A 476 -24.97 -5.09 -17.71
N LEU A 477 -25.26 -6.21 -17.06
CA LEU A 477 -25.05 -7.55 -17.60
C LEU A 477 -26.26 -8.05 -18.39
N ASN A 478 -26.03 -8.86 -19.42
CA ASN A 478 -27.11 -9.62 -20.06
C ASN A 478 -27.58 -10.78 -19.16
N GLU A 479 -28.69 -11.46 -19.53
CA GLU A 479 -29.26 -12.56 -18.72
C GLU A 479 -28.25 -13.69 -18.51
N THR A 480 -27.50 -14.02 -19.56
CA THR A 480 -26.40 -15.00 -19.57
C THR A 480 -25.35 -14.73 -18.50
N GLN A 481 -24.81 -13.52 -18.51
CA GLN A 481 -23.77 -13.06 -17.59
C GLN A 481 -24.32 -12.96 -16.18
N THR A 482 -25.58 -12.55 -16.02
CA THR A 482 -26.24 -12.46 -14.73
C THR A 482 -26.32 -13.82 -14.04
N GLY A 483 -26.75 -14.88 -14.74
CA GLY A 483 -26.79 -16.20 -14.11
C GLY A 483 -25.41 -16.77 -13.79
N ARG A 484 -24.42 -16.56 -14.67
CA ARG A 484 -23.02 -16.93 -14.38
C ARG A 484 -22.50 -16.19 -13.14
N LEU A 485 -22.77 -14.90 -13.02
CA LEU A 485 -22.40 -14.09 -11.86
C LEU A 485 -23.00 -14.65 -10.56
N LEU A 486 -24.28 -15.05 -10.57
CA LEU A 486 -24.93 -15.61 -9.37
C LEU A 486 -24.31 -16.95 -8.96
N VAL A 487 -24.06 -17.86 -9.91
CA VAL A 487 -23.37 -19.14 -9.63
C VAL A 487 -21.96 -18.89 -9.10
N LEU A 488 -21.18 -18.04 -9.77
CA LEU A 488 -19.82 -17.71 -9.33
C LEU A 488 -19.79 -17.00 -7.97
N THR A 489 -20.80 -16.19 -7.65
CA THR A 489 -20.93 -15.59 -6.30
C THR A 489 -21.06 -16.66 -5.22
N LEU A 490 -21.83 -17.72 -5.48
CA LEU A 490 -22.00 -18.82 -4.52
C LEU A 490 -20.73 -19.65 -4.33
N ILE A 491 -19.86 -19.72 -5.35
CA ILE A 491 -18.63 -20.54 -5.33
C ILE A 491 -17.41 -19.73 -4.85
N LEU A 492 -17.28 -18.49 -5.31
CA LEU A 492 -16.06 -17.67 -5.16
C LEU A 492 -16.23 -16.52 -4.17
N GLY A 493 -17.47 -16.25 -3.74
CA GLY A 493 -17.82 -15.17 -2.83
C GLY A 493 -18.38 -13.92 -3.52
N HIS A 494 -18.95 -13.03 -2.71
CA HIS A 494 -19.42 -11.72 -3.16
C HIS A 494 -18.25 -10.90 -3.73
N ARG A 495 -18.48 -10.19 -4.85
CA ARG A 495 -17.49 -9.33 -5.55
C ARG A 495 -16.23 -10.05 -6.05
N PHE A 496 -16.29 -11.35 -6.35
CA PHE A 496 -15.13 -12.09 -6.88
C PHE A 496 -14.51 -11.46 -8.15
N TYR A 497 -15.27 -10.68 -8.93
CA TYR A 497 -14.82 -10.03 -10.16
C TYR A 497 -13.90 -8.81 -9.92
N GLU A 498 -13.84 -8.33 -8.69
CA GLU A 498 -12.98 -7.23 -8.22
C GLU A 498 -12.29 -7.61 -6.90
N ASP A 499 -12.12 -8.91 -6.67
CA ASP A 499 -11.49 -9.47 -5.47
C ASP A 499 -9.97 -9.60 -5.68
N PRO A 500 -9.13 -8.83 -4.95
CA PRO A 500 -7.67 -8.87 -5.11
C PRO A 500 -7.04 -10.23 -4.81
N PHE A 501 -7.78 -11.16 -4.18
CA PHE A 501 -7.35 -12.56 -4.02
C PHE A 501 -7.55 -13.42 -5.28
N ARG A 502 -7.94 -12.82 -6.41
CA ARG A 502 -8.19 -13.53 -7.68
C ARG A 502 -7.31 -12.97 -8.79
N PRO A 503 -6.72 -13.84 -9.65
CA PRO A 503 -5.76 -13.41 -10.67
C PRO A 503 -6.37 -12.56 -11.79
N TRP A 504 -7.70 -12.59 -11.97
CA TRP A 504 -8.42 -11.80 -12.96
C TRP A 504 -8.90 -10.43 -12.46
N ALA A 505 -8.76 -10.14 -11.16
CA ALA A 505 -9.13 -8.84 -10.64
C ALA A 505 -8.07 -7.81 -11.07
N HIS A 506 -8.45 -6.93 -11.99
CA HIS A 506 -7.61 -5.83 -12.45
C HIS A 506 -8.15 -4.52 -11.88
N PRO A 507 -7.59 -4.01 -10.76
CA PRO A 507 -8.04 -2.74 -10.17
C PRO A 507 -7.87 -1.55 -11.13
N ASP A 508 -6.92 -1.62 -12.06
CA ASP A 508 -6.70 -0.60 -13.10
C ASP A 508 -7.71 -0.68 -14.28
N LYS A 509 -8.59 -1.69 -14.28
CA LYS A 509 -9.65 -1.89 -15.28
C LYS A 509 -11.01 -2.13 -14.62
N PRO A 510 -11.58 -1.13 -13.93
CA PRO A 510 -12.81 -1.28 -13.14
C PRO A 510 -14.05 -1.67 -13.97
N ASP A 511 -14.07 -1.38 -15.28
CA ASP A 511 -15.21 -1.66 -16.18
C ASP A 511 -15.17 -3.06 -16.83
N ALA A 512 -14.36 -3.99 -16.32
CA ALA A 512 -14.10 -5.30 -16.94
C ALA A 512 -14.90 -6.48 -16.36
N VAL A 513 -16.08 -6.26 -15.75
CA VAL A 513 -16.87 -7.33 -15.08
C VAL A 513 -17.16 -8.51 -16.02
N GLY A 514 -17.42 -8.24 -17.30
CA GLY A 514 -17.61 -9.28 -18.32
C GLY A 514 -16.35 -10.13 -18.57
N GLU A 515 -15.17 -9.51 -18.58
CA GLU A 515 -13.89 -10.20 -18.74
C GLU A 515 -13.55 -11.02 -17.49
N ALA A 516 -13.75 -10.44 -16.30
CA ALA A 516 -13.57 -11.12 -15.02
C ALA A 516 -14.51 -12.34 -14.90
N LEU A 517 -15.76 -12.22 -15.36
CA LEU A 517 -16.71 -13.33 -15.44
C LEU A 517 -16.20 -14.46 -16.33
N ALA A 518 -15.71 -14.13 -17.53
CA ALA A 518 -15.17 -15.12 -18.47
C ALA A 518 -13.91 -15.80 -17.92
N ALA A 519 -13.01 -15.02 -17.31
CA ALA A 519 -11.79 -15.51 -16.69
C ALA A 519 -12.10 -16.42 -15.50
N ALA A 520 -13.02 -16.04 -14.62
CA ALA A 520 -13.46 -16.87 -13.50
C ALA A 520 -14.11 -18.18 -13.95
N TRP A 521 -14.96 -18.13 -15.00
CA TRP A 521 -15.59 -19.33 -15.58
C TRP A 521 -14.54 -20.31 -16.11
N LYS A 522 -13.56 -19.79 -16.87
CA LYS A 522 -12.41 -20.56 -17.38
C LYS A 522 -11.52 -21.10 -16.27
N HIS A 523 -11.30 -20.32 -15.20
CA HIS A 523 -10.50 -20.75 -14.05
C HIS A 523 -11.09 -21.96 -13.33
N LEU A 524 -12.43 -22.08 -13.31
CA LEU A 524 -13.12 -23.26 -12.82
C LEU A 524 -13.12 -24.44 -13.82
N GLY A 525 -12.44 -24.31 -14.97
CA GLY A 525 -12.38 -25.34 -16.01
C GLY A 525 -13.71 -25.54 -16.74
N LEU A 526 -14.55 -24.51 -16.81
CA LEU A 526 -15.85 -24.56 -17.50
C LEU A 526 -15.72 -24.03 -18.94
N PRO A 527 -16.47 -24.62 -19.91
CA PRO A 527 -16.42 -24.24 -21.32
C PRO A 527 -17.02 -22.84 -21.61
#